data_AF-A0A7C9EAB1-F1
#
_entry.id   AF-A0A7C9EAB1-F1
#
_cell.length_a   1.000
_cell.length_b   1.000
_cell.length_c   1.000
_cell.angle_alpha   90.00
_cell.angle_beta   90.00
_cell.angle_gamma   90.00
#
_symmetry.space_group_name_H-M   'P 1'
#
loop_
_entity.id
_entity.type
_entity.pdbx_description
1 polymer ?
#
loop_
_entity_poly.entity_id
_entity_poly.type
_entity_poly.pdbx_seq_one_letter_code
_entity_poly.pdbx_strand_id
1 'polypeptide(L)'
;MPSNSLSGLPSSPTNIFISSYTSNNNRSSSHSANSSRYKTELCRPYDENGVCKYGDKCQFAHGDKELRTLQRHPKYKTELCRTYHTTGFCPYGPRCHFIHQIQLTHLTF
;
A
#
# COMPACT_ATOMS: atom_id res chain seq x y z
N MET A 1 62.97 26.52 -6.43
CA MET A 1 62.63 27.73 -7.22
C MET A 1 62.39 27.24 -8.65
N PRO A 2 61.19 27.38 -9.27
CA PRO A 2 60.31 28.57 -9.37
C PRO A 2 58.89 28.35 -8.75
N SER A 3 58.21 29.38 -8.21
CA SER A 3 57.05 30.15 -8.74
C SER A 3 55.95 29.29 -9.44
N ASN A 4 54.64 29.43 -9.19
CA ASN A 4 53.85 30.65 -9.06
C ASN A 4 52.44 30.36 -8.48
N SER A 5 51.83 31.39 -7.90
CA SER A 5 50.49 31.51 -7.32
C SER A 5 49.32 31.26 -8.29
N LEU A 6 48.17 30.77 -7.79
CA LEU A 6 46.88 31.47 -7.89
C LEU A 6 45.77 30.82 -7.03
N SER A 7 45.06 31.70 -6.33
CA SER A 7 43.79 31.55 -5.61
C SER A 7 42.61 31.04 -6.46
N GLY A 8 41.70 30.28 -5.85
CA GLY A 8 40.39 29.98 -6.44
C GLY A 8 39.50 29.11 -5.54
N LEU A 9 38.63 29.77 -4.77
CA LEU A 9 37.55 29.18 -3.97
C LEU A 9 36.52 28.46 -4.88
N PRO A 10 35.95 27.31 -4.49
CA PRO A 10 34.72 26.84 -5.12
C PRO A 10 33.54 27.67 -4.62
N SER A 11 32.97 28.46 -5.53
CA SER A 11 31.73 29.21 -5.36
C SER A 11 30.55 28.27 -5.21
N SER A 12 29.89 28.35 -4.05
CA SER A 12 28.57 27.80 -3.79
C SER A 12 27.56 28.23 -4.86
N PRO A 13 26.60 27.36 -5.20
CA PRO A 13 25.22 27.82 -5.29
C PRO A 13 24.46 27.37 -4.04
N THR A 14 24.07 28.36 -3.26
CA THR A 14 23.08 28.27 -2.18
C THR A 14 21.79 27.64 -2.69
N ASN A 15 21.38 26.54 -2.08
CA ASN A 15 19.96 26.17 -1.99
C ASN A 15 19.65 25.76 -0.55
N ILE A 16 19.67 26.77 0.33
CA ILE A 16 18.93 26.70 1.58
C ILE A 16 17.52 27.21 1.25
N PHE A 17 16.60 26.29 1.01
CA PHE A 17 15.21 26.51 1.36
C PHE A 17 14.80 25.39 2.31
N ILE A 18 15.07 25.63 3.60
CA ILE A 18 14.40 24.94 4.69
C ILE A 18 12.95 25.46 4.65
N SER A 19 12.06 24.75 3.97
CA SER A 19 10.64 24.88 4.26
C SER A 19 10.39 24.09 5.53
N SER A 20 10.54 24.81 6.63
CA SER A 20 9.98 24.49 7.94
C SER A 20 8.56 23.95 7.79
N TYR A 21 8.35 22.81 8.43
CA TYR A 21 7.09 22.27 8.90
C TYR A 21 5.95 23.30 8.96
N THR A 22 4.88 23.02 8.21
CA THR A 22 3.48 23.21 8.63
C THR A 22 2.60 22.58 7.55
N SER A 23 2.54 21.25 7.53
CA SER A 23 1.42 20.58 6.87
C SER A 23 0.18 20.82 7.72
N ASN A 24 -0.62 21.79 7.28
CA ASN A 24 -1.88 22.18 7.90
C ASN A 24 -2.89 21.03 7.75
N ASN A 25 -2.85 20.07 8.68
CA ASN A 25 -3.73 18.91 8.71
C ASN A 25 -5.07 19.30 9.36
N ASN A 26 -5.86 20.09 8.63
CA ASN A 26 -7.24 20.34 8.97
C ASN A 26 -8.12 19.29 8.26
N ARG A 27 -8.05 18.05 8.76
CA ARG A 27 -9.09 17.03 8.53
C ARG A 27 -9.72 16.68 9.87
N SER A 28 -10.59 17.58 10.31
CA SER A 28 -11.68 17.27 11.24
C SER A 28 -12.59 16.25 10.56
N SER A 29 -12.25 14.97 10.66
CA SER A 29 -13.17 13.88 10.36
C SER A 29 -13.25 13.01 11.60
N SER A 30 -14.16 13.42 12.48
CA SER A 30 -14.94 12.52 13.31
C SER A 30 -15.40 11.34 12.45
N HIS A 31 -14.68 10.22 12.52
CA HIS A 31 -15.08 8.97 11.90
C HIS A 31 -14.97 7.87 12.95
N SER A 32 -16.07 7.66 13.68
CA SER A 32 -16.45 6.35 14.21
C SER A 32 -16.75 5.36 13.07
N ALA A 33 -15.94 5.38 12.01
CA ALA A 33 -16.13 4.57 10.83
C ALA A 33 -15.48 3.22 11.08
N ASN A 34 -16.33 2.22 11.25
CA ASN A 34 -16.05 0.83 10.93
C ASN A 34 -15.01 0.79 9.80
N SER A 35 -13.77 0.41 10.13
CA SER A 35 -12.67 0.41 9.17
C SER A 35 -13.14 -0.40 7.98
N SER A 36 -13.23 0.23 6.81
CA SER A 36 -13.78 -0.39 5.58
C SER A 36 -13.16 -1.75 5.24
N ARG A 37 -12.01 -2.10 5.83
CA ARG A 37 -11.28 -3.36 5.66
C ARG A 37 -11.46 -4.37 6.80
N TYR A 38 -12.34 -4.10 7.76
CA TYR A 38 -12.54 -4.99 8.88
C TYR A 38 -13.20 -6.30 8.44
N LYS A 39 -12.53 -7.41 8.75
CA LYS A 39 -12.90 -8.78 8.42
C LYS A 39 -13.15 -9.00 6.93
N THR A 40 -12.44 -8.30 6.05
CA THR A 40 -12.56 -8.47 4.59
C THR A 40 -11.54 -9.46 4.02
N GLU A 41 -10.66 -9.99 4.87
CA GLU A 41 -9.66 -11.01 4.54
C GLU A 41 -9.61 -12.04 5.69
N LEU A 42 -9.28 -13.29 5.37
CA LEU A 42 -9.14 -14.38 6.35
C LEU A 42 -7.89 -14.20 7.22
N CYS A 43 -8.03 -14.58 8.48
CA CYS A 43 -6.95 -14.56 9.46
C CYS A 43 -6.04 -15.77 9.27
N ARG A 44 -4.84 -15.58 8.70
CA ARG A 44 -3.92 -16.70 8.42
C ARG A 44 -3.58 -17.57 9.64
N PRO A 45 -3.19 -17.03 10.80
CA PRO A 45 -2.89 -17.88 11.96
C PRO A 45 -4.08 -18.73 12.43
N TYR A 46 -5.30 -18.18 12.31
CA TYR A 46 -6.50 -18.93 12.64
C TYR A 46 -6.82 -19.99 11.59
N ASP A 47 -6.65 -19.66 10.31
CA ASP A 47 -6.87 -20.57 9.19
C ASP A 47 -5.89 -21.75 9.21
N GLU A 48 -4.63 -21.49 9.55
CA GLU A 48 -3.56 -22.49 9.56
C GLU A 48 -3.54 -23.34 10.85
N ASN A 49 -3.79 -22.73 12.02
CA ASN A 49 -3.59 -23.38 13.32
C ASN A 49 -4.86 -23.48 14.17
N GLY A 50 -5.98 -22.89 13.73
CA GLY A 50 -7.22 -22.79 14.50
C GLY A 50 -7.15 -21.81 15.67
N VAL A 51 -6.02 -21.11 15.87
CA VAL A 51 -5.78 -20.26 17.04
C VAL A 51 -5.28 -18.89 16.61
N CYS A 52 -5.94 -17.85 17.09
CA CYS A 52 -5.53 -16.46 16.91
C CYS A 52 -5.31 -15.78 18.25
N LYS A 53 -4.13 -15.19 18.44
CA LYS A 53 -3.76 -14.43 19.65
C LYS A 53 -4.65 -13.22 19.93
N TYR A 54 -5.40 -12.74 18.93
CA TYR A 54 -6.26 -11.56 19.03
C TYR A 54 -7.72 -11.91 19.40
N GLY A 55 -8.10 -13.19 19.38
CA GLY A 55 -9.47 -13.63 19.64
C GLY A 55 -10.50 -12.83 18.82
N ASP A 56 -11.62 -12.48 19.45
CA ASP A 56 -12.72 -11.76 18.79
C ASP A 56 -12.36 -10.33 18.36
N LYS A 57 -11.27 -9.77 18.89
CA LYS A 57 -10.75 -8.46 18.48
C LYS A 57 -9.93 -8.53 17.19
N CYS A 58 -9.73 -9.72 16.63
CA CYS A 58 -9.04 -9.89 15.35
C CYS A 58 -9.73 -9.06 14.26
N GLN A 59 -8.93 -8.25 13.55
CA GLN A 59 -9.42 -7.44 12.43
C GLN A 59 -9.65 -8.26 11.15
N PHE A 60 -9.23 -9.52 11.15
CA PHE A 60 -9.43 -10.48 10.07
C PHE A 60 -10.54 -11.47 10.43
N ALA A 61 -11.09 -12.14 9.43
CA ALA A 61 -12.15 -13.12 9.62
C ALA A 61 -11.57 -14.47 10.04
N HIS A 62 -12.16 -15.12 11.05
CA HIS A 62 -11.81 -16.48 11.48
C HIS A 62 -12.56 -17.56 10.67
N GLY A 63 -13.11 -17.20 9.51
CA GLY A 63 -13.82 -18.09 8.60
C GLY A 63 -14.84 -17.32 7.76
N ASP A 64 -15.47 -18.01 6.82
CA ASP A 64 -16.38 -17.37 5.85
C ASP A 64 -17.60 -16.69 6.51
N LYS A 65 -18.02 -17.21 7.67
CA LYS A 65 -19.12 -16.63 8.46
C LYS A 65 -18.83 -15.20 8.92
N GLU A 66 -17.56 -14.89 9.14
CA GLU A 66 -17.11 -13.57 9.58
C GLU A 66 -16.59 -12.71 8.42
N LEU A 67 -16.34 -13.33 7.25
CA LEU A 67 -15.74 -12.69 6.09
C LEU A 67 -16.74 -11.76 5.42
N ARG A 68 -16.41 -10.47 5.38
CA ARG A 68 -17.23 -9.41 4.81
C ARG A 68 -16.82 -9.15 3.38
N THR A 69 -17.81 -8.94 2.51
CA THR A 69 -17.57 -8.50 1.14
C THR A 69 -17.11 -7.04 1.13
N LEU A 70 -15.96 -6.77 0.53
CA LEU A 70 -15.45 -5.43 0.36
C LEU A 70 -16.15 -4.76 -0.84
N GLN A 71 -16.92 -3.71 -0.61
CA GLN A 71 -17.41 -2.84 -1.69
C GLN A 71 -16.22 -2.07 -2.26
N ARG A 72 -15.79 -2.43 -3.47
CA ARG A 72 -14.65 -1.79 -4.14
C ARG A 72 -15.11 -0.73 -5.12
N HIS A 73 -14.23 0.22 -5.39
CA HIS A 73 -14.47 1.22 -6.41
C HIS A 73 -14.64 0.55 -7.80
N PRO A 74 -15.52 1.06 -8.68
CA PRO A 74 -15.74 0.51 -10.02
C PRO A 74 -14.49 0.36 -10.90
N LYS A 75 -13.45 1.17 -10.64
CA LYS A 75 -12.15 1.10 -11.32
C LYS A 75 -11.19 0.02 -10.76
N TYR A 76 -11.63 -0.80 -9.82
CA TYR A 76 -10.77 -1.86 -9.28
C TYR A 76 -10.53 -2.95 -10.32
N LYS A 77 -9.26 -3.29 -10.57
CA LYS A 77 -8.84 -4.28 -11.55
C LYS A 77 -9.46 -4.05 -12.93
N THR A 78 -9.52 -2.80 -13.38
CA THR A 78 -9.93 -2.44 -14.76
C THR A 78 -8.73 -2.24 -15.69
N GLU A 79 -7.54 -1.98 -15.13
CA GLU A 79 -6.31 -1.75 -15.90
C GLU A 79 -5.23 -2.76 -15.52
N LEU A 80 -4.36 -3.11 -16.48
CA LEU A 80 -3.25 -4.05 -16.27
C LEU A 80 -2.18 -3.45 -15.35
N CYS A 81 -1.66 -4.29 -14.45
CA CYS A 81 -0.53 -3.94 -13.62
C CYS A 81 0.74 -3.94 -14.48
N ARG A 82 1.26 -2.75 -14.76
CA ARG A 82 2.51 -2.60 -15.53
C ARG A 82 3.66 -3.36 -14.88
N THR A 83 3.88 -3.19 -13.58
CA THR A 83 4.97 -3.85 -12.86
C THR A 83 4.92 -5.36 -13.02
N TYR A 84 3.77 -5.99 -12.75
CA TYR A 84 3.62 -7.43 -12.90
C TYR A 84 3.86 -7.90 -14.33
N HIS A 85 3.33 -7.20 -15.33
CA HIS A 85 3.49 -7.59 -16.74
C HIS A 85 4.89 -7.26 -17.31
N THR A 86 5.64 -6.34 -16.70
CA THR A 86 7.01 -6.02 -17.11
C THR A 86 8.05 -6.91 -16.43
N THR A 87 7.89 -7.20 -15.14
CA THR A 87 8.90 -7.91 -14.34
C THR A 87 8.50 -9.34 -13.97
N GLY A 88 7.23 -9.72 -14.20
CA GLY A 88 6.66 -10.98 -13.72
C GLY A 88 6.29 -10.98 -12.23
N PHE A 89 6.57 -9.90 -11.48
CA PHE A 89 6.36 -9.83 -10.04
C PHE A 89 5.81 -8.47 -9.61
N CYS A 90 4.84 -8.49 -8.69
CA CYS A 90 4.31 -7.28 -8.08
C CYS A 90 4.34 -7.40 -6.55
N PRO A 91 5.00 -6.47 -5.84
CA PRO A 91 5.16 -6.53 -4.38
C PRO A 91 3.82 -6.40 -3.64
N TYR A 92 2.79 -5.87 -4.30
CA TYR A 92 1.44 -5.77 -3.74
C TYR A 92 0.66 -7.09 -3.80
N GLY A 93 1.12 -8.05 -4.62
CA GLY A 93 0.51 -9.36 -4.76
C GLY A 93 -1.01 -9.29 -5.01
N PRO A 94 -1.83 -10.10 -4.31
CA PRO A 94 -3.29 -10.12 -4.53
C PRO A 94 -4.00 -8.82 -4.12
N ARG A 95 -3.34 -7.97 -3.32
CA ARG A 95 -3.86 -6.67 -2.90
C ARG A 95 -3.64 -5.59 -3.94
N CYS A 96 -2.94 -5.88 -5.05
CA CYS A 96 -2.81 -4.93 -6.13
C CYS A 96 -4.20 -4.53 -6.67
N HIS A 97 -4.40 -3.24 -6.89
CA HIS A 97 -5.63 -2.70 -7.46
C HIS A 97 -5.71 -2.87 -8.99
N PHE A 98 -4.64 -3.36 -9.62
CA PHE A 98 -4.54 -3.58 -11.06
C PHE A 98 -4.55 -5.08 -11.38
N ILE A 99 -4.81 -5.43 -12.64
CA ILE A 99 -4.91 -6.82 -13.11
C ILE A 99 -3.50 -7.42 -13.24
N HIS A 100 -3.21 -8.54 -12.56
CA HIS A 100 -1.98 -9.34 -12.75
C HIS A 100 -2.17 -10.45 -13.77
N GLN A 101 -3.33 -11.10 -13.73
CA GLN A 101 -3.70 -12.15 -14.66
C GLN A 101 -5.16 -11.94 -15.00
N ILE A 102 -5.46 -12.00 -16.30
CA ILE A 102 -6.84 -12.03 -16.79
C ILE A 102 -7.34 -13.44 -16.47
N GLN A 103 -7.72 -13.69 -15.21
CA GLN A 103 -8.27 -14.98 -14.82
C GLN A 103 -9.68 -15.08 -15.40
N LEU A 104 -9.82 -15.90 -16.44
CA LEU A 104 -11.10 -16.38 -17.01
C LEU A 104 -11.83 -17.32 -16.03
N THR A 105 -11.91 -16.98 -14.75
CA THR A 105 -12.50 -17.84 -13.71
C THR A 105 -14.02 -17.67 -13.60
N HIS A 106 -14.70 -17.44 -14.72
CA HIS A 106 -16.18 -17.50 -14.81
C HIS A 106 -16.67 -18.48 -15.88
N LEU A 107 -15.80 -19.40 -16.34
CA LEU A 107 -16.18 -20.53 -17.19
C LEU A 107 -15.92 -21.87 -16.47
N THR A 108 -16.47 -22.01 -15.28
CA THR A 108 -16.81 -23.34 -14.75
C THR A 108 -18.23 -23.63 -15.21
N PHE A 109 -18.37 -24.58 -16.14
CA PHE A 109 -19.65 -25.18 -16.53
C PHE A 109 -20.29 -25.93 -15.36
#